data_AF-A0A345RBG7-F1
#
_entry.id   AF-A0A345RBG7-F1
#
_cell.length_a   1.000
_cell.length_b   1.000
_cell.length_c   1.000
_cell.angle_alpha   90.00
_cell.angle_beta   90.00
_cell.angle_gamma   90.00
#
_symmetry.space_group_name_H-M   'P 1'
#
loop_
_entity.id
_entity.type
_entity.pdbx_description
1 polymer ?
#
loop_
_entity_poly.entity_id
_entity_poly.type
_entity_poly.pdbx_seq_one_letter_code
_entity_poly.pdbx_strand_id
1 'polypeptide(L)'
;MTVLSYFGCAAAFTLVMAAAVHAGESKPIAWADLVDETTQTYEDPFRDLNYQQIDALQTIVRNRELLNDPTLSEAQMADSAAKINAALEELAEDGIDADWLIEQRWVVADRREKAATAGNPALDGQIVTLAGFAVPAPPNEDGTTVVYLVPERGMCSHTPPPNANQMIRARQRRLEPQRHA
;
A
#
# COMPACT_ATOMS: atom_id res chain seq x y z
N MET A 1 11.08 49.85 79.30
CA MET A 1 10.52 48.63 78.69
C MET A 1 10.54 48.81 77.18
N THR A 2 11.46 48.11 76.54
CA THR A 2 11.87 48.21 75.13
C THR A 2 10.96 47.33 74.28
N VAL A 3 10.45 47.83 73.16
CA VAL A 3 9.70 47.02 72.19
C VAL A 3 10.54 46.93 70.92
N LEU A 4 11.10 45.75 70.64
CA LEU A 4 11.77 45.43 69.37
C LEU A 4 10.73 44.87 68.40
N SER A 5 10.52 45.57 67.28
CA SER A 5 9.76 45.08 66.13
C SER A 5 10.66 44.22 65.25
N TYR A 6 10.34 42.94 65.10
CA TYR A 6 10.97 42.05 64.12
C TYR A 6 10.16 42.08 62.82
N PHE A 7 10.71 42.69 61.76
CA PHE A 7 10.24 42.50 60.39
C PHE A 7 10.80 41.18 59.86
N GLY A 8 9.96 40.16 59.76
CA GLY A 8 10.29 38.90 59.09
C GLY A 8 10.18 39.06 57.57
N CYS A 9 11.32 39.11 56.88
CA CYS A 9 11.38 39.07 55.42
C CYS A 9 11.29 37.60 54.97
N ALA A 10 10.11 37.16 54.53
CA ALA A 10 9.92 35.83 53.96
C ALA A 10 10.43 35.82 52.52
N ALA A 11 11.61 35.26 52.28
CA ALA A 11 12.13 35.02 50.94
C ALA A 11 11.38 33.84 50.31
N ALA A 12 10.50 34.10 49.36
CA ALA A 12 9.86 33.07 48.56
C ALA A 12 10.86 32.54 47.51
N PHE A 13 11.33 31.32 47.70
CA PHE A 13 12.16 30.61 46.72
C PHE A 13 11.25 29.99 45.65
N THR A 14 11.18 30.63 44.48
CA THR A 14 10.46 30.08 43.32
C THR A 14 11.30 28.98 42.69
N LEU A 15 10.90 27.72 42.89
CA LEU A 15 11.50 26.56 42.25
C LEU A 15 11.12 26.56 40.76
N VAL A 16 12.06 26.92 39.89
CA VAL A 16 11.89 26.77 38.44
C VAL A 16 12.13 25.30 38.09
N MET A 17 11.05 24.56 37.87
CA MET A 17 11.09 23.20 37.33
C MET A 17 11.51 23.28 35.86
N ALA A 18 12.77 22.96 35.56
CA ALA A 18 13.22 22.77 34.19
C ALA A 18 12.60 21.45 33.66
N ALA A 19 11.64 21.57 32.75
CA ALA A 19 11.14 20.41 32.02
C ALA A 19 12.26 19.90 31.10
N ALA A 20 12.78 18.70 31.39
CA ALA A 20 13.70 18.02 30.49
C ALA A 20 12.94 17.68 29.20
N VAL A 21 13.26 18.40 28.12
CA VAL A 21 12.82 18.04 26.76
C VAL A 21 13.50 16.71 26.41
N HIS A 22 12.76 15.62 26.54
CA HIS A 22 13.21 14.32 26.04
C HIS A 22 13.16 14.38 24.52
N ALA A 23 14.33 14.37 23.87
CA ALA A 23 14.43 14.00 22.48
C ALA A 23 14.03 12.52 22.37
N GLY A 24 12.78 12.27 22.00
CA GLY A 24 12.27 10.90 21.85
C GLY A 24 13.08 10.16 20.79
N GLU A 25 13.68 9.03 21.19
CA GLU A 25 14.33 8.09 20.29
C GLU A 25 13.28 7.52 19.33
N SER A 26 13.40 7.78 18.04
CA SER A 26 12.42 7.33 17.05
C SER A 26 12.56 5.83 16.82
N LYS A 27 11.44 5.09 16.92
CA LYS A 27 11.42 3.63 16.77
C LYS A 27 11.88 3.23 15.36
N PRO A 28 12.95 2.44 15.20
CA PRO A 28 13.33 1.91 13.89
C PRO A 28 12.30 0.87 13.42
N ILE A 29 11.95 0.92 12.15
CA ILE A 29 11.07 -0.04 11.47
C ILE A 29 11.69 -0.51 10.15
N ALA A 30 11.23 -1.66 9.66
CA ALA A 30 11.54 -2.21 8.36
C ALA A 30 10.39 -1.97 7.37
N TRP A 31 10.65 -2.17 6.08
CA TRP A 31 9.64 -2.06 5.04
C TRP A 31 8.49 -3.06 5.21
N ALA A 32 8.78 -4.26 5.69
CA ALA A 32 7.74 -5.26 6.00
C ALA A 32 6.74 -4.75 7.06
N ASP A 33 7.18 -3.91 8.00
CA ASP A 33 6.30 -3.37 9.05
C ASP A 33 5.26 -2.39 8.51
N LEU A 34 5.43 -1.88 7.28
CA LEU A 34 4.47 -0.98 6.64
C LEU A 34 3.23 -1.69 6.12
N VAL A 35 3.28 -3.02 5.94
CA VAL A 35 2.19 -3.79 5.33
C VAL A 35 1.14 -4.14 6.38
N ASP A 36 -0.14 -4.00 6.04
CA ASP A 36 -1.21 -4.58 6.86
C ASP A 36 -1.29 -6.09 6.66
N GLU A 37 -0.72 -6.84 7.59
CA GLU A 37 -0.71 -8.32 7.60
C GLU A 37 -2.12 -8.93 7.56
N THR A 38 -3.14 -8.23 8.06
CA THR A 38 -4.52 -8.73 8.03
C THR A 38 -5.08 -8.83 6.62
N THR A 39 -4.47 -8.10 5.67
CA THR A 39 -4.87 -8.10 4.25
C THR A 39 -4.03 -9.05 3.39
N GLN A 40 -2.97 -9.66 3.93
CA GLN A 40 -2.07 -10.52 3.16
C GLN A 40 -2.56 -11.97 3.02
N THR A 41 -3.44 -12.40 3.93
CA THR A 41 -4.01 -13.75 3.89
C THR A 41 -5.39 -13.71 3.25
N TYR A 42 -5.49 -14.16 2.01
CA TYR A 42 -6.75 -14.30 1.29
C TYR A 42 -6.69 -15.44 0.28
N GLU A 43 -7.86 -15.97 -0.06
CA GLU A 43 -7.99 -16.97 -1.10
C GLU A 43 -7.92 -16.32 -2.48
N ASP A 44 -7.04 -16.86 -3.31
CA ASP A 44 -6.82 -16.47 -4.70
C ASP A 44 -6.75 -17.73 -5.55
N PRO A 45 -7.90 -18.23 -6.05
CA PRO A 45 -7.96 -19.48 -6.79
C PRO A 45 -7.28 -19.39 -8.17
N PHE A 46 -6.84 -18.20 -8.60
CA PHE A 46 -6.08 -18.03 -9.84
C PHE A 46 -4.57 -18.24 -9.64
N ARG A 47 -4.04 -18.29 -8.41
CA ARG A 47 -2.60 -18.43 -8.16
C ARG A 47 -2.01 -19.73 -8.66
N ASP A 48 -2.78 -20.81 -8.55
CA ASP A 48 -2.31 -22.16 -8.84
C ASP A 48 -2.66 -22.61 -10.26
N LEU A 49 -3.34 -21.74 -11.04
CA LEU A 49 -3.67 -22.02 -12.43
C LEU A 49 -2.42 -21.93 -13.31
N ASN A 50 -2.27 -22.91 -14.19
CA ASN A 50 -1.23 -22.89 -15.21
C ASN A 50 -1.64 -22.02 -16.42
N TYR A 51 -0.69 -21.77 -17.33
CA TYR A 51 -0.94 -20.93 -18.50
C TYR A 51 -2.07 -21.42 -19.40
N GLN A 52 -2.20 -22.74 -19.56
CA GLN A 52 -3.22 -23.35 -20.40
C GLN A 52 -4.62 -23.15 -19.80
N GLN A 53 -4.77 -23.38 -18.48
CA GLN A 53 -6.02 -23.13 -17.77
C GLN A 53 -6.43 -21.64 -17.81
N ILE A 54 -5.46 -20.72 -17.68
CA ILE A 54 -5.71 -19.29 -17.81
C ILE A 54 -6.14 -18.92 -19.24
N ASP A 55 -5.59 -19.57 -20.27
CA ASP A 55 -5.98 -19.36 -21.66
C ASP A 55 -7.39 -19.90 -21.95
N ALA A 56 -7.75 -21.06 -21.40
CA ALA A 56 -9.09 -21.63 -21.47
C ALA A 56 -10.14 -20.68 -20.85
N LEU A 57 -9.87 -20.12 -19.66
CA LEU A 57 -10.74 -19.11 -19.03
C LEU A 57 -10.92 -17.86 -19.92
N GLN A 58 -9.82 -17.37 -20.50
CA GLN A 58 -9.89 -16.23 -21.43
C GLN A 58 -10.68 -16.57 -22.69
N THR A 59 -10.53 -17.79 -23.22
CA THR A 59 -11.28 -18.29 -24.36
C THR A 59 -12.78 -18.26 -24.06
N ILE A 60 -13.19 -18.76 -22.90
CA ILE A 60 -14.60 -18.72 -22.47
C ILE A 60 -15.10 -17.28 -22.41
N VAL A 61 -14.41 -16.38 -21.70
CA VAL A 61 -14.85 -14.99 -21.50
C VAL A 61 -14.93 -14.23 -22.84
N ARG A 62 -13.90 -14.34 -23.69
CA ARG A 62 -13.86 -13.63 -24.98
C ARG A 62 -14.94 -14.11 -25.95
N ASN A 63 -15.18 -15.42 -26.03
CA ASN A 63 -16.20 -15.96 -26.94
C ASN A 63 -17.62 -15.72 -26.41
N ARG A 64 -17.83 -15.72 -25.08
CA ARG A 64 -19.11 -15.29 -24.50
C ARG A 64 -19.42 -13.84 -24.82
N GLU A 65 -18.43 -12.96 -24.70
CA GLU A 65 -18.59 -11.55 -25.09
C GLU A 65 -18.85 -11.40 -26.58
N LEU A 66 -18.14 -12.17 -27.42
CA LEU A 66 -18.37 -12.17 -28.87
C LEU A 66 -19.82 -12.53 -29.20
N LEU A 67 -20.40 -13.54 -28.55
CA LEU A 67 -21.79 -13.95 -28.75
C LEU A 67 -22.84 -12.86 -28.37
N ASN A 68 -22.45 -11.79 -27.68
CA ASN A 68 -23.31 -10.64 -27.43
C ASN A 68 -23.42 -9.70 -28.65
N ASP A 69 -22.57 -9.86 -29.67
CA ASP A 69 -22.59 -9.07 -30.89
C ASP A 69 -23.73 -9.53 -31.82
N PRO A 70 -24.75 -8.68 -32.09
CA PRO A 70 -25.89 -9.04 -32.92
C PRO A 70 -25.56 -9.16 -34.42
N THR A 71 -24.34 -8.81 -34.84
CA THR A 71 -23.91 -8.82 -36.25
C THR A 71 -23.24 -10.12 -36.68
N LEU A 72 -23.04 -11.06 -35.74
CA LEU A 72 -22.40 -12.33 -36.04
C LEU A 72 -23.21 -13.19 -37.01
N SER A 73 -22.49 -13.83 -37.93
CA SER A 73 -23.06 -14.90 -38.74
C SER A 73 -23.29 -16.16 -37.91
N GLU A 74 -24.23 -16.99 -38.35
CA GLU A 74 -24.52 -18.29 -37.74
C GLU A 74 -23.27 -19.18 -37.61
N ALA A 75 -22.38 -19.15 -38.62
CA ALA A 75 -21.13 -19.89 -38.60
C ALA A 75 -20.18 -19.41 -37.49
N GLN A 76 -20.09 -18.09 -37.26
CA GLN A 76 -19.25 -17.54 -36.19
C GLN A 76 -19.84 -17.80 -34.81
N MET A 77 -21.17 -17.78 -34.68
CA MET A 77 -21.85 -18.16 -33.44
C MET A 77 -21.57 -19.62 -33.09
N ALA A 78 -21.68 -20.53 -34.06
CA ALA A 78 -21.40 -21.95 -33.88
C ALA A 78 -19.93 -22.21 -33.51
N ASP A 79 -18.99 -21.54 -34.17
CA ASP A 79 -17.55 -21.63 -33.86
C ASP A 79 -17.24 -21.13 -32.43
N SER A 80 -17.83 -20.00 -32.03
CA SER A 80 -17.66 -19.45 -30.68
C SER A 80 -18.23 -20.39 -29.62
N ALA A 81 -19.41 -20.97 -29.86
CA ALA A 81 -20.03 -21.94 -28.96
C ALA A 81 -19.17 -23.21 -28.83
N ALA A 82 -18.61 -23.72 -29.93
CA ALA A 82 -17.72 -24.87 -29.90
C ALA A 82 -16.44 -24.60 -29.08
N LYS A 83 -15.83 -23.41 -29.24
CA LYS A 83 -14.66 -22.99 -28.45
C LYS A 83 -14.96 -22.87 -26.96
N ILE A 84 -16.13 -22.33 -26.60
CA ILE A 84 -16.56 -22.26 -25.21
C ILE A 84 -16.69 -23.67 -24.62
N ASN A 85 -17.38 -24.58 -25.31
CA ASN A 85 -17.58 -25.94 -24.81
C ASN A 85 -16.25 -26.70 -24.65
N ALA A 86 -15.35 -26.60 -25.63
CA ALA A 86 -14.03 -27.24 -25.53
C ALA A 86 -13.22 -26.73 -24.34
N ALA A 87 -13.20 -25.41 -24.11
CA ALA A 87 -12.49 -24.81 -22.97
C ALA A 87 -13.14 -25.16 -21.62
N LEU A 88 -14.47 -25.31 -21.57
CA LEU A 88 -15.17 -25.78 -20.37
C LEU A 88 -14.83 -27.24 -20.05
N GLU A 89 -14.82 -28.10 -21.06
CA GLU A 89 -14.44 -29.52 -20.91
C GLU A 89 -13.00 -29.66 -20.43
N GLU A 90 -12.08 -28.92 -21.02
CA GLU A 90 -10.67 -28.89 -20.64
C GLU A 90 -10.44 -28.53 -19.17
N LEU A 91 -11.12 -27.48 -18.68
CA LEU A 91 -11.04 -27.08 -17.27
C LEU A 91 -11.71 -28.13 -16.36
N ALA A 92 -12.82 -28.72 -16.80
CA ALA A 92 -13.53 -29.73 -16.02
C ALA A 92 -12.72 -31.03 -15.84
N GLU A 93 -11.86 -31.40 -16.79
CA GLU A 93 -10.94 -32.55 -16.65
C GLU A 93 -9.99 -32.39 -15.46
N ASP A 94 -9.57 -31.16 -15.17
CA ASP A 94 -8.74 -30.80 -14.01
C ASP A 94 -9.58 -30.53 -12.73
N GLY A 95 -10.90 -30.73 -12.79
CA GLY A 95 -11.81 -30.44 -11.68
C GLY A 95 -12.01 -28.95 -11.41
N ILE A 96 -11.75 -28.10 -12.41
CA ILE A 96 -11.88 -26.65 -12.30
C ILE A 96 -13.28 -26.20 -12.72
N ASP A 97 -13.98 -25.52 -11.81
CA ASP A 97 -15.24 -24.84 -12.11
C ASP A 97 -14.95 -23.48 -12.75
N ALA A 98 -15.05 -23.43 -14.08
CA ALA A 98 -14.77 -22.24 -14.87
C ALA A 98 -15.73 -21.09 -14.59
N ASP A 99 -17.02 -21.38 -14.40
CA ASP A 99 -18.04 -20.35 -14.15
C ASP A 99 -17.83 -19.71 -12.78
N TRP A 100 -17.62 -20.53 -11.76
CA TRP A 100 -17.27 -20.05 -10.43
C TRP A 100 -15.99 -19.22 -10.44
N LEU A 101 -14.92 -19.67 -11.12
CA LEU A 101 -13.68 -18.89 -11.23
C LEU A 101 -13.90 -17.53 -11.88
N ILE A 102 -14.65 -17.48 -12.99
CA ILE A 102 -14.94 -16.22 -13.69
C ILE A 102 -15.69 -15.24 -12.76
N GLU A 103 -16.62 -15.73 -11.94
CA GLU A 103 -17.29 -14.93 -10.91
C GLU A 103 -16.33 -14.38 -9.84
N GLN A 104 -15.31 -15.16 -9.46
CA GLN A 104 -14.31 -14.73 -8.47
C GLN A 104 -13.37 -13.62 -8.97
N ARG A 105 -13.33 -13.32 -10.28
CA ARG A 105 -12.37 -12.36 -10.87
C ARG A 105 -12.34 -11.02 -10.13
N TRP A 106 -13.50 -10.45 -9.84
CA TRP A 106 -13.58 -9.14 -9.18
C TRP A 106 -13.34 -9.21 -7.68
N VAL A 107 -13.74 -10.30 -7.03
CA VAL A 107 -13.48 -10.54 -5.61
C VAL A 107 -11.98 -10.64 -5.36
N VAL A 108 -11.27 -11.39 -6.21
CA VAL A 108 -9.81 -11.55 -6.13
C VAL A 108 -9.10 -10.26 -6.49
N ALA A 109 -9.58 -9.52 -7.51
CA ALA A 109 -9.02 -8.22 -7.85
C ALA A 109 -9.05 -7.24 -6.66
N ASP A 110 -10.19 -7.14 -5.97
CA ASP A 110 -10.34 -6.31 -4.76
C ASP A 110 -9.42 -6.77 -3.63
N ARG A 111 -9.30 -8.09 -3.39
CA ARG A 111 -8.38 -8.64 -2.38
C ARG A 111 -6.91 -8.32 -2.70
N ARG A 112 -6.50 -8.49 -3.96
CA ARG A 112 -5.14 -8.15 -4.43
C ARG A 112 -4.87 -6.66 -4.30
N GLU A 113 -5.83 -5.81 -4.65
CA GLU A 113 -5.72 -4.37 -4.50
C GLU A 113 -5.55 -3.98 -3.03
N LYS A 114 -6.39 -4.52 -2.12
CA LYS A 114 -6.25 -4.29 -0.68
C LYS A 114 -4.89 -4.73 -0.16
N ALA A 115 -4.44 -5.92 -0.53
CA ALA A 115 -3.12 -6.43 -0.12
C ALA A 115 -1.96 -5.55 -0.63
N ALA A 116 -2.12 -4.89 -1.79
CA ALA A 116 -1.12 -4.00 -2.37
C ALA A 116 -1.18 -2.55 -1.84
N THR A 117 -2.25 -2.16 -1.15
CA THR A 117 -2.49 -0.75 -0.78
C THR A 117 -2.67 -0.52 0.71
N ALA A 118 -3.11 -1.52 1.47
CA ALA A 118 -3.32 -1.40 2.90
C ALA A 118 -1.98 -1.28 3.64
N GLY A 119 -1.80 -0.13 4.29
CA GLY A 119 -0.70 0.14 5.21
C GLY A 119 -1.05 -0.27 6.64
N ASN A 120 -0.05 -0.60 7.43
CA ASN A 120 -0.20 -0.99 8.83
C ASN A 120 -0.78 0.15 9.68
N PRO A 121 -2.02 0.03 10.17
CA PRO A 121 -2.68 1.11 10.92
C PRO A 121 -1.99 1.40 12.27
N ALA A 122 -1.18 0.47 12.80
CA ALA A 122 -0.44 0.69 14.04
C ALA A 122 0.68 1.73 13.92
N LEU A 123 1.06 2.11 12.69
CA LEU A 123 2.08 3.14 12.44
C LEU A 123 1.48 4.55 12.31
N ASP A 124 0.15 4.67 12.27
CA ASP A 124 -0.50 5.97 12.15
C ASP A 124 -0.17 6.87 13.34
N GLY A 125 0.28 8.10 13.03
CA GLY A 125 0.68 9.11 14.00
C GLY A 125 1.98 8.81 14.76
N GLN A 126 2.66 7.68 14.48
CA GLN A 126 3.89 7.32 15.17
C GLN A 126 5.11 8.05 14.60
N ILE A 127 6.09 8.34 15.46
CA ILE A 127 7.41 8.83 15.05
C ILE A 127 8.33 7.62 14.88
N VAL A 128 8.70 7.33 13.64
CA VAL A 128 9.51 6.16 13.27
C VAL A 128 10.75 6.55 12.47
N THR A 129 11.74 5.67 12.48
CA THR A 129 12.91 5.73 11.58
C THR A 129 12.79 4.61 10.56
N LEU A 130 12.76 4.96 9.27
CA LEU A 130 12.74 4.00 8.17
C LEU A 130 13.89 4.33 7.20
N ALA A 131 14.74 3.34 6.92
CA ALA A 131 15.79 3.48 5.93
C ALA A 131 15.25 3.22 4.52
N GLY A 132 15.72 3.96 3.52
CA GLY A 132 15.32 3.78 2.13
C GLY A 132 16.01 4.73 1.17
N PHE A 133 15.61 4.68 -0.09
CA PHE A 133 16.14 5.53 -1.16
C PHE A 133 15.14 6.61 -1.53
N ALA A 134 15.58 7.87 -1.59
CA ALA A 134 14.73 8.99 -1.96
C ALA A 134 14.74 9.19 -3.48
N VAL A 135 13.55 9.15 -4.08
CA VAL A 135 13.31 9.51 -5.48
C VAL A 135 12.71 10.93 -5.50
N PRO A 136 13.36 11.91 -6.18
CA PRO A 136 12.83 13.26 -6.28
C PRO A 136 11.43 13.29 -6.91
N ALA A 137 10.52 14.05 -6.31
CA ALA A 137 9.20 14.31 -6.87
C ALA A 137 9.05 15.80 -7.20
N PRO A 138 8.10 16.18 -8.09
CA PRO A 138 7.71 17.57 -8.23
C PRO A 138 7.33 18.16 -6.85
N PRO A 139 7.73 19.41 -6.55
CA PRO A 139 7.33 20.05 -5.31
C PRO A 139 5.81 20.21 -5.26
N ASN A 140 5.27 20.35 -4.05
CA ASN A 140 3.87 20.74 -3.89
C ASN A 140 3.62 22.15 -4.46
N GLU A 141 2.35 22.51 -4.64
CA GLU A 141 1.92 23.84 -5.08
C GLU A 141 2.46 24.98 -4.18
N ASP A 142 2.66 24.69 -2.89
CA ASP A 142 3.24 25.62 -1.91
C ASP A 142 4.79 25.69 -1.95
N GLY A 143 5.42 24.98 -2.89
CA GLY A 143 6.88 24.90 -3.03
C GLY A 143 7.56 23.93 -2.07
N THR A 144 6.81 23.16 -1.27
CA THR A 144 7.39 22.14 -0.38
C THR A 144 8.08 21.04 -1.19
N THR A 145 9.35 20.76 -0.87
CA THR A 145 10.08 19.63 -1.45
C THR A 145 9.45 18.31 -1.04
N VAL A 146 9.13 17.48 -2.02
CA VAL A 146 8.58 16.15 -1.85
C VAL A 146 9.55 15.13 -2.40
N VAL A 147 9.65 13.98 -1.72
CA VAL A 147 10.35 12.79 -2.22
C VAL A 147 9.46 11.58 -2.04
N TYR A 148 9.64 10.57 -2.89
CA TYR A 148 9.14 9.23 -2.64
C TYR A 148 10.28 8.40 -2.05
N LEU A 149 10.06 7.82 -0.86
CA LEU A 149 10.97 6.85 -0.28
C LEU A 149 10.56 5.45 -0.74
N VAL A 150 11.55 4.66 -1.17
CA VAL A 150 11.38 3.28 -1.67
C VAL A 150 12.41 2.33 -1.04
N PRO A 151 12.15 1.01 -0.99
CA PRO A 151 13.04 0.04 -0.34
C PRO A 151 14.35 -0.19 -1.09
N GLU A 152 14.34 -0.10 -2.41
CA GLU A 152 15.51 -0.43 -3.24
C GLU A 152 15.86 0.67 -4.24
N ARG A 153 17.14 0.77 -4.59
CA ARG A 153 17.64 1.70 -5.59
C ARG A 153 17.16 1.28 -6.99
N GLY A 154 16.71 2.24 -7.79
CA GLY A 154 16.35 2.02 -9.20
C GLY A 154 14.89 1.60 -9.44
N MET A 155 14.12 1.39 -8.36
CA MET A 155 12.67 1.29 -8.44
C MET A 155 12.08 2.54 -9.12
N CYS A 156 10.99 2.34 -9.86
CA CYS A 156 10.27 3.38 -10.63
C CYS A 156 10.99 3.90 -11.89
N SER A 157 12.17 3.36 -12.26
CA SER A 157 12.87 3.73 -13.51
C SER A 157 12.80 2.63 -14.58
N HIS A 158 13.12 1.39 -14.22
CA HIS A 158 13.19 0.25 -15.15
C HIS A 158 12.45 -1.00 -14.64
N THR A 159 12.03 -0.98 -13.38
CA THR A 159 11.13 -1.97 -12.79
C THR A 159 9.78 -1.32 -12.53
N PRO A 160 8.69 -2.11 -12.51
CA PRO A 160 7.40 -1.62 -12.04
C PRO A 160 7.55 -0.95 -10.66
N PRO A 161 6.76 0.11 -10.38
CA PRO A 161 6.78 0.75 -9.07
C PRO A 161 6.43 -0.27 -7.97
N PRO A 162 6.95 -0.10 -6.74
CA PRO A 162 6.51 -0.92 -5.63
C PRO A 162 5.02 -0.71 -5.34
N ASN A 163 4.43 -1.66 -4.62
CA ASN A 163 3.08 -1.53 -4.08
C ASN A 163 2.93 -0.24 -3.26
N ALA A 164 1.72 0.31 -3.17
CA ALA A 164 1.49 1.58 -2.49
C ALA A 164 1.83 1.52 -0.99
N ASN A 165 1.60 0.36 -0.34
CA ASN A 165 2.02 0.10 1.04
C ASN A 165 3.53 -0.19 1.19
N GLN A 166 4.31 -0.04 0.12
CA GLN A 166 5.77 -0.16 0.07
C GLN A 166 6.42 1.11 -0.52
N MET A 167 5.72 2.25 -0.45
CA MET A 167 6.23 3.54 -0.88
C MET A 167 5.73 4.64 0.06
N ILE A 168 6.61 5.55 0.45
CA ILE A 168 6.25 6.68 1.33
C ILE A 168 6.42 8.00 0.59
N ARG A 169 5.35 8.79 0.50
CA ARG A 169 5.43 10.18 0.06
C ARG A 169 5.83 11.07 1.23
N ALA A 170 7.09 11.50 1.27
CA ALA A 170 7.62 12.32 2.35
C ALA A 170 7.75 13.79 1.96
N ARG A 171 7.39 14.70 2.87
CA ARG A 171 7.68 16.13 2.77
C ARG A 171 8.96 16.43 3.51
N GLN A 172 9.95 17.00 2.84
CA GLN A 172 11.18 17.40 3.51
C GLN A 172 10.92 18.70 4.26
N ARG A 173 11.04 18.67 5.58
CA ARG A 173 11.05 19.89 6.37
C ARG A 173 12.35 20.64 6.02
N ARG A 174 12.24 21.86 5.51
CA ARG A 174 13.41 22.74 5.35
C ARG A 174 13.99 22.96 6.76
N LEU A 175 15.13 22.35 7.04
CA LEU A 175 15.90 22.71 8.22
C LEU A 175 16.37 24.15 7.98
N GLU A 176 16.02 25.09 8.85
CA GLU A 176 16.65 26.40 8.79
C GLU A 176 18.16 26.22 8.90
N PRO A 177 18.97 26.97 8.14
CA PRO A 177 20.42 26.89 8.28
C PRO A 177 20.75 27.15 9.74
N GLN A 178 21.45 26.22 10.40
CA GLN A 178 22.03 26.50 11.69
C GLN A 178 22.94 27.71 11.48
N ARG A 179 22.50 28.89 11.95
CA ARG A 179 23.35 30.07 12.00
C ARG A 179 24.41 29.74 13.03
N HIS A 180 25.55 29.25 12.57
CA HIS A 180 26.76 29.25 13.37
C HIS A 180 27.07 30.72 13.64
N ALA A 181 26.78 31.15 14.87
CA ALA A 181 27.24 32.41 15.44
C ALA A 181 28.69 32.27 15.90
#